data_AF-A0A8C3AD67-F1
#
_entry.id   AF-A0A8C3AD67-F1
#
_cell.length_a   1.000
_cell.length_b   1.000
_cell.length_c   1.000
_cell.angle_alpha   90.00
_cell.angle_beta   90.00
_cell.angle_gamma   90.00
#
_symmetry.space_group_name_H-M   'P 1'
#
loop_
_entity.id
_entity.type
_entity.pdbx_description
1 polymer ?
#
loop_
_entity_poly.entity_id
_entity_poly.type
_entity_poly.pdbx_seq_one_letter_code
_entity_poly.pdbx_strand_id
1 'polypeptide(L)'
;MHFSIPETEVRSGENGSTYVAYNIHVNGVLHCRVRYSQLLGLHEQIKKEYGSNVVPAFPPKKIFTLTPAEVEQRREQLEKYMQAVLWVWIL
;
A
#
# COMPACT_ATOMS: atom_id res chain seq x y z
N MET A 1 -17.62 2.77 0.92
CA MET A 1 -16.81 1.78 0.16
C MET A 1 -15.89 1.09 1.15
N HIS A 2 -15.80 -0.24 1.15
CA HIS A 2 -14.94 -1.00 2.07
C HIS A 2 -13.63 -1.39 1.38
N PHE A 3 -12.51 -0.80 1.81
CA PHE A 3 -11.18 -1.11 1.29
C PHE A 3 -10.48 -2.15 2.17
N SER A 4 -9.85 -3.14 1.53
CA SER A 4 -9.01 -4.14 2.20
C SER A 4 -7.82 -4.55 1.34
N ILE A 5 -6.82 -5.15 1.96
CA ILE A 5 -5.69 -5.80 1.32
C ILE A 5 -5.61 -7.22 1.88
N PRO A 6 -6.50 -8.15 1.48
CA PRO A 6 -6.61 -9.45 2.15
C PRO A 6 -5.39 -10.35 1.97
N GLU A 7 -4.58 -10.12 0.92
CA GLU A 7 -3.49 -11.00 0.56
C GLU A 7 -2.32 -10.26 -0.10
N THR A 8 -1.19 -10.95 -0.16
CA THR A 8 -0.01 -10.55 -0.93
C THR A 8 0.41 -11.68 -1.86
N GLU A 9 1.04 -11.33 -2.97
CA GLU A 9 1.57 -12.29 -3.93
C GLU A 9 2.97 -11.89 -4.39
N VAL A 10 3.82 -12.88 -4.67
CA VAL A 10 5.13 -12.64 -5.30
C VAL A 10 4.94 -12.63 -6.81
N ARG A 11 5.33 -11.54 -7.46
CA ARG A 11 5.25 -11.38 -8.91
C ARG A 11 6.62 -11.13 -9.53
N SER A 12 6.78 -11.53 -10.79
CA SER A 12 7.94 -11.16 -11.60
C SER A 12 7.77 -9.74 -12.17
N GLY A 13 8.83 -8.95 -12.08
CA GLY A 13 9.01 -7.67 -12.74
C GLY A 13 9.54 -7.85 -14.15
N GLU A 14 9.52 -6.77 -14.92
CA GLU A 14 9.92 -6.74 -16.34
C GLU A 14 11.38 -7.15 -16.58
N ASN A 15 12.25 -6.92 -15.59
CA ASN A 15 13.67 -7.28 -15.63
C ASN A 15 13.96 -8.68 -15.07
N GLY A 16 12.94 -9.51 -14.83
CA GLY A 16 13.09 -10.84 -14.23
C GLY A 16 13.28 -10.84 -12.70
N SER A 17 13.38 -9.68 -12.05
CA SER A 17 13.39 -9.61 -10.57
C SER A 17 12.01 -9.90 -9.99
N THR A 18 11.92 -10.39 -8.76
CA THR A 18 10.63 -10.59 -8.07
C THR A 18 10.31 -9.45 -7.11
N TYR A 19 9.03 -9.16 -6.93
CA TYR A 19 8.55 -8.20 -5.93
C TYR A 19 7.26 -8.69 -5.26
N VAL A 20 6.97 -8.14 -4.08
CA VAL A 20 5.70 -8.37 -3.38
C VAL A 20 4.67 -7.39 -3.91
N ALA A 21 3.56 -7.91 -4.42
CA ALA A 21 2.35 -7.16 -4.75
C ALA A 21 1.34 -7.27 -3.60
N TYR A 22 0.66 -6.16 -3.34
CA TYR A 22 -0.44 -6.03 -2.39
C TYR A 22 -1.75 -5.98 -3.18
N ASN A 23 -2.64 -6.94 -2.93
CA ASN A 23 -3.89 -7.08 -3.65
C ASN A 23 -4.93 -6.20 -2.99
N ILE A 24 -5.26 -5.05 -3.59
CA ILE A 24 -6.22 -4.10 -3.03
C ILE A 24 -7.62 -4.49 -3.50
N HIS A 25 -8.50 -4.76 -2.54
CA HIS A 25 -9.90 -5.10 -2.76
C HIS A 25 -10.82 -3.94 -2.36
N VAL A 26 -11.89 -3.76 -3.11
CA VAL A 26 -12.98 -2.81 -2.82
C VAL A 26 -14.28 -3.58 -2.77
N ASN A 27 -14.98 -3.50 -1.65
CA ASN A 27 -16.20 -4.27 -1.37
C ASN A 27 -16.01 -5.78 -1.62
N GLY A 28 -14.84 -6.32 -1.25
CA GLY A 28 -14.49 -7.73 -1.40
C GLY A 28 -13.97 -8.13 -2.78
N VAL A 29 -14.10 -7.27 -3.80
CA VAL A 29 -13.64 -7.55 -5.16
C VAL A 29 -12.25 -6.98 -5.38
N LEU A 30 -11.36 -7.75 -6.00
CA LEU A 30 -10.04 -7.26 -6.40
C LEU A 30 -10.18 -6.05 -7.34
N HIS A 31 -9.60 -4.93 -6.92
CA HIS A 31 -9.58 -3.70 -7.71
C HIS A 31 -8.25 -3.52 -8.45
N CYS A 32 -7.12 -3.68 -7.75
CA CYS A 32 -5.80 -3.57 -8.35
C CYS A 32 -4.74 -4.34 -7.56
N ARG A 33 -3.57 -4.50 -8.18
CA ARG A 33 -2.38 -5.08 -7.57
C ARG A 33 -1.24 -4.09 -7.70
N VAL A 34 -0.62 -3.75 -6.58
CA VAL A 34 0.42 -2.71 -6.56
C VAL A 34 1.60 -3.14 -5.71
N ARG A 35 2.80 -2.69 -6.07
CA ARG A 35 3.99 -2.83 -5.22
C ARG A 35 4.07 -1.68 -4.22
N TYR A 36 4.76 -1.90 -3.10
CA TYR A 36 4.96 -0.88 -2.05
C TYR A 36 5.40 0.49 -2.60
N SER A 37 6.33 0.52 -3.56
CA SER A 37 6.85 1.77 -4.11
C SER A 37 5.82 2.59 -4.90
N GLN A 38 4.78 1.95 -5.46
CA GLN A 38 3.69 2.68 -6.11
C GLN A 38 2.81 3.40 -5.08
N LEU A 39 2.47 2.72 -3.98
CA LEU A 39 1.71 3.33 -2.87
C LEU A 39 2.51 4.43 -2.17
N LEU A 40 3.83 4.26 -2.06
CA LEU A 40 4.70 5.32 -1.55
C LEU A 40 4.67 6.54 -2.47
N GLY A 41 4.75 6.35 -3.78
CA GLY A 41 4.66 7.46 -4.74
C GLY A 41 3.34 8.22 -4.61
N LEU A 42 2.23 7.48 -4.43
CA LEU A 42 0.92 8.08 -4.14
C LEU A 42 0.94 8.88 -2.82
N HIS A 43 1.51 8.32 -1.75
CA HIS A 43 1.67 9.04 -0.47
C HIS A 43 2.44 10.35 -0.64
N GLU A 44 3.57 10.32 -1.35
CA GLU A 44 4.40 11.50 -1.60
C GLU A 44 3.65 12.56 -2.44
N GLN A 45 2.83 12.14 -3.40
CA GLN A 45 1.96 13.04 -4.19
C GLN A 45 0.89 13.70 -3.32
N ILE A 46 0.15 12.94 -2.51
CA ILE A 46 -0.89 13.48 -1.62
C ILE A 46 -0.25 14.42 -0.59
N LYS A 47 0.89 14.04 -0.01
CA LYS A 47 1.65 14.86 0.93
C LYS A 47 2.12 16.18 0.31
N LYS A 48 2.53 16.16 -0.96
CA LYS A 48 2.94 17.36 -1.70
C LYS A 48 1.75 18.29 -1.96
N GLU A 49 0.60 17.74 -2.34
CA GLU A 49 -0.59 18.52 -2.70
C GLU A 49 -1.29 19.13 -1.48
N TYR A 50 -1.45 18.35 -0.40
CA TYR A 50 -2.29 18.73 0.74
C TYR A 50 -1.51 18.97 2.04
N GLY A 51 -0.19 18.76 2.03
CA GLY A 51 0.70 18.98 3.17
C GLY A 51 0.87 17.75 4.07
N SER A 52 1.87 17.81 4.95
CA SER A 52 2.25 16.66 5.80
C SER A 52 1.26 16.37 6.94
N ASN A 53 0.49 17.36 7.37
CA ASN A 53 -0.37 17.26 8.55
C ASN A 53 -1.71 16.57 8.28
N VAL A 54 -2.04 16.33 7.00
CA VAL A 54 -3.33 15.75 6.58
C VAL A 54 -3.21 14.31 6.11
N VAL A 55 -1.99 13.78 5.98
CA VAL A 55 -1.75 12.39 5.59
C VAL A 55 -1.40 11.53 6.81
N PRO A 56 -2.01 10.33 6.95
CA PRO A 56 -1.62 9.41 8.00
C PRO A 56 -0.18 8.92 7.80
N ALA A 57 0.40 8.35 8.87
CA ALA A 57 1.75 7.80 8.81
C ALA A 57 1.83 6.65 7.77
N PHE A 58 2.80 6.74 6.86
CA PHE A 58 3.04 5.72 5.85
C PHE A 58 4.09 4.70 6.32
N PRO A 59 3.95 3.39 5.98
CA PRO A 59 4.92 2.38 6.38
C PRO A 59 6.33 2.70 5.86
N PRO A 60 7.38 2.63 6.69
CA PRO A 60 8.71 3.07 6.31
C PRO A 60 9.38 2.15 5.27
N LYS A 61 10.31 2.72 4.49
CA LYS A 61 11.21 1.97 3.62
C LYS A 61 12.08 1.03 4.45
N LYS A 62 12.47 -0.10 3.86
CA LYS A 62 13.45 -1.03 4.41
C LYS A 62 14.59 -1.16 3.40
N ILE A 63 15.82 -1.26 3.90
CA ILE A 63 17.03 -1.33 3.09
C ILE A 63 17.31 -2.78 2.65
N PHE A 64 16.83 -3.75 3.43
CA PHE A 64 16.94 -5.18 3.14
C PHE A 64 15.62 -5.77 2.63
N THR A 65 15.71 -6.94 2.01
CA THR A 65 14.54 -7.76 1.66
C THR A 65 13.74 -8.06 2.92
N LEU A 66 12.42 -7.91 2.83
CA LEU A 66 11.51 -8.19 3.94
C LEU A 66 11.44 -9.69 4.21
N THR A 67 11.41 -10.05 5.49
CA THR A 67 10.94 -11.38 5.90
C THR A 67 9.43 -11.52 5.68
N PRO A 68 8.87 -12.75 5.63
CA PRO A 68 7.41 -12.95 5.51
C PRO A 68 6.61 -12.23 6.60
N ALA A 69 7.12 -12.21 7.84
CA ALA A 69 6.47 -11.49 8.94
C ALA A 69 6.46 -9.97 8.72
N GLU A 70 7.54 -9.40 8.19
CA GLU A 70 7.58 -7.97 7.86
C GLU A 70 6.72 -7.63 6.62
N VAL A 71 6.56 -8.57 5.67
CA VAL A 71 5.60 -8.42 4.56
C VAL A 71 4.19 -8.31 5.09
N GLU A 72 3.80 -9.19 6.02
CA GLU A 72 2.47 -9.19 6.62
C GLU A 72 2.23 -7.95 7.47
N GLN A 73 3.19 -7.56 8.30
CA GLN A 73 3.12 -6.31 9.06
C GLN A 73 2.93 -5.10 8.13
N ARG A 74 3.67 -5.05 7.01
CA ARG A 74 3.53 -3.98 6.03
C ARG A 74 2.17 -4.04 5.33
N ARG A 75 1.62 -5.23 5.04
CA ARG A 75 0.28 -5.39 4.45
C ARG A 75 -0.78 -4.76 5.36
N GLU A 76 -0.78 -5.09 6.65
CA GLU A 76 -1.72 -4.53 7.63
C GLU A 76 -1.59 -3.00 7.75
N GLN A 77 -0.36 -2.48 7.77
CA GLN A 77 -0.14 -1.04 7.87
C GLN A 77 -0.59 -0.31 6.59
N LEU A 78 -0.37 -0.89 5.40
CA LEU A 78 -0.86 -0.34 4.14
C LEU A 78 -2.40 -0.38 4.07
N GLU A 79 -3.04 -1.44 4.55
CA GLU A 79 -4.49 -1.53 4.62
C GLU A 79 -5.07 -0.41 5.49
N LYS A 80 -4.53 -0.24 6.72
CA LYS A 80 -4.92 0.85 7.62
C LYS A 80 -4.68 2.22 7.00
N TYR A 81 -3.54 2.41 6.33
CA TYR A 81 -3.22 3.65 5.62
C TYR A 81 -4.26 3.95 4.52
N MET A 82 -4.55 2.97 3.66
CA MET A 82 -5.50 3.12 2.55
C MET A 82 -6.90 3.43 3.06
N GLN A 83 -7.36 2.70 4.09
CA GLN A 83 -8.61 3.01 4.75
C GLN A 83 -8.59 4.46 5.23
N ALA A 84 -7.62 4.86 6.07
CA ALA A 84 -7.55 6.21 6.65
C ALA A 84 -7.52 7.33 5.60
N VAL A 85 -6.74 7.18 4.51
CA VAL A 85 -6.72 8.16 3.42
C VAL A 85 -8.09 8.24 2.74
N LEU A 86 -8.69 7.11 2.37
CA LEU A 86 -9.94 7.09 1.61
C LEU A 86 -11.16 7.55 2.43
N TRP A 87 -11.12 7.43 3.77
CA TRP A 87 -12.12 8.04 4.64
C TRP A 87 -12.10 9.58 4.59
N VAL A 88 -10.95 10.21 4.29
CA VAL A 88 -10.81 11.68 4.24
C VAL A 88 -11.31 12.27 2.91
N TRP A 89 -11.29 11.50 1.81
CA TRP A 89 -11.65 11.99 0.46
C TRP A 89 -13.09 11.68 0.04
N ILE A 90 -13.82 10.87 0.80
CA ILE A 90 -15.21 10.46 0.50
C ILE A 90 -16.24 11.23 1.37
N LEU A 91 -15.78 12.11 2.26
CA LEU A 91 -16.58 13.08 3.00
C LEU A 91 -16.33 14.50 2.46
#